data_AF-A0A3S0X3W0-F1
#
_entry.id   AF-A0A3S0X3W0-F1
#
_cell.length_a   1.000
_cell.length_b   1.000
_cell.length_c   1.000
_cell.angle_alpha   90.00
_cell.angle_beta   90.00
_cell.angle_gamma   90.00
#
_symmetry.space_group_name_H-M   'P 1'
#
loop_
_entity.id
_entity.type
_entity.pdbx_description
1 polymer ?
#
loop_
_entity_poly.entity_id
_entity_poly.type
_entity_poly.pdbx_seq_one_letter_code
_entity_poly.pdbx_strand_id
1 'polypeptide(L)'
;MPNQFKQQLQEQREKEQKEKEQQQMELRDVKKVNVRPIDEDEQKKREAIDLLVSDYLDYLEKLTKTRPEEPKPGKDGGVSLSFPSEKDAENFFNEQAEKNRRFIVVDPSTDKVLFYSNGDGSLHRPDKDVLFSKFEMPEPEQKSFKP
;
A
#
# COMPACT_ATOMS: atom_id res chain seq x y z
N MET A 1 18.44 -49.49 39.57
CA MET A 1 18.90 -48.11 39.28
C MET A 1 18.10 -47.52 38.11
N PRO A 2 16.88 -47.00 38.30
CA PRO A 2 16.05 -46.42 37.22
C PRO A 2 16.06 -44.88 37.16
N ASN A 3 16.85 -44.20 38.01
CA ASN A 3 16.69 -42.77 38.25
C ASN A 3 17.39 -41.87 37.22
N GLN A 4 18.42 -42.37 36.52
CA GLN A 4 19.20 -41.56 35.57
C GLN A 4 18.47 -41.31 34.25
N PHE A 5 17.63 -42.25 33.80
CA PHE A 5 16.92 -42.14 32.53
C PHE A 5 15.79 -41.10 32.57
N LYS A 6 15.10 -41.01 33.72
CA LYS A 6 14.06 -39.99 33.95
C LYS A 6 14.68 -38.58 34.02
N GLN A 7 15.85 -38.47 34.64
CA GLN A 7 16.57 -37.22 34.77
C GLN A 7 17.08 -36.71 33.41
N GLN A 8 17.63 -37.58 32.57
CA GLN A 8 18.04 -37.24 31.21
C GLN A 8 16.86 -36.80 30.33
N LEU A 9 15.71 -37.47 30.44
CA LEU A 9 14.52 -37.11 29.67
C LEU A 9 13.93 -35.76 30.08
N GLN A 10 14.09 -35.39 31.35
CA GLN A 10 13.67 -34.08 31.86
C GLN A 10 14.62 -32.97 31.40
N GLU A 11 15.94 -33.20 31.45
CA GLU A 11 16.94 -32.27 30.92
C GLU A 11 16.79 -32.03 29.40
N GLN A 12 16.45 -33.08 28.63
CA GLN A 12 16.19 -32.93 27.19
C GLN A 12 14.99 -32.02 26.93
N ARG A 13 13.91 -32.15 27.71
CA ARG A 13 12.73 -31.30 27.57
C ARG A 13 12.99 -29.85 27.95
N GLU A 14 13.77 -29.61 29.00
CA GLU A 14 14.15 -28.25 29.42
C GLU A 14 15.08 -27.58 28.41
N LYS A 15 16.03 -28.33 27.81
CA LYS A 15 16.88 -27.82 26.73
C LYS A 15 16.05 -27.46 25.50
N GLU A 16 15.12 -28.32 25.09
CA GLU A 16 14.27 -28.05 23.92
C GLU A 16 13.34 -26.84 24.15
N GLN A 17 12.83 -26.67 25.39
CA GLN A 17 12.06 -25.46 25.74
C GLN A 17 12.92 -24.20 25.70
N LYS A 18 14.12 -24.22 26.28
CA LYS A 18 15.04 -23.07 26.24
C LYS A 18 15.47 -22.73 24.81
N GLU A 19 15.69 -23.74 23.98
CA GLU A 19 16.05 -23.52 22.57
C GLU A 19 14.88 -22.93 21.78
N LYS A 20 13.65 -23.41 22.01
CA LYS A 20 12.44 -22.80 21.44
C LYS A 20 12.22 -21.37 21.92
N GLU A 21 12.53 -21.06 23.17
CA GLU A 21 12.41 -19.73 23.75
C GLU A 21 13.49 -18.78 23.22
N GLN A 22 14.72 -19.25 23.06
CA GLN A 22 15.81 -18.51 22.39
C GLN A 22 15.47 -18.24 20.92
N GLN A 23 14.99 -19.24 20.17
CA GLN A 23 14.56 -19.05 18.79
C GLN A 23 13.39 -18.04 18.71
N GLN A 24 12.44 -18.07 19.65
CA GLN A 24 11.37 -17.07 19.73
C GLN A 24 11.90 -15.66 20.04
N MET A 25 12.92 -15.54 20.89
CA MET A 25 13.55 -14.27 21.23
C MET A 25 14.33 -13.71 20.04
N GLU A 26 15.13 -14.53 19.35
CA GLU A 26 15.80 -14.14 18.10
C GLU A 26 14.79 -13.75 17.01
N LEU A 27 13.68 -14.48 16.85
CA LEU A 27 12.62 -14.11 15.91
C LEU A 27 11.97 -12.75 16.25
N ARG A 28 11.90 -12.37 17.54
CA ARG A 28 11.39 -11.06 17.97
C ARG A 28 12.41 -9.96 17.71
N ASP A 29 13.69 -10.23 17.93
CA ASP A 29 14.77 -9.25 17.72
C ASP A 29 15.04 -9.03 16.22
N VAL A 30 14.99 -10.07 15.39
CA VAL A 30 15.08 -9.95 13.92
C VAL A 30 13.88 -9.20 13.35
N LYS A 31 12.66 -9.38 13.90
CA LYS A 31 11.49 -8.57 13.51
C LYS A 31 11.61 -7.09 13.88
N LYS A 32 12.34 -6.75 14.95
CA LYS A 32 12.54 -5.35 15.37
C LYS A 32 13.63 -4.62 14.57
N VAL A 33 14.58 -5.33 13.96
CA VAL A 33 15.79 -4.71 13.39
C VAL A 33 15.65 -4.34 11.91
N ASN A 34 14.63 -4.82 11.19
CA ASN A 34 14.52 -4.57 9.74
C ASN A 34 13.26 -3.82 9.27
N VAL A 35 12.45 -3.29 10.19
CA VAL A 35 11.46 -2.28 9.84
C VAL A 35 12.19 -0.95 9.83
N ARG A 36 12.74 -0.57 8.67
CA ARG A 36 13.03 0.85 8.43
C ARG A 36 11.75 1.60 8.80
N PRO A 37 11.79 2.72 9.55
CA PRO A 37 10.60 3.52 9.76
C PRO A 37 10.05 3.80 8.37
N ILE A 38 8.87 3.23 8.08
CA ILE A 38 8.14 3.56 6.86
C ILE A 38 7.88 5.05 7.03
N ASP A 39 8.38 5.86 6.09
CA ASP A 39 8.16 7.31 6.12
C ASP A 39 6.67 7.55 6.38
N GLU A 40 6.32 8.46 7.28
CA GLU A 40 4.90 8.75 7.59
C GLU A 40 4.10 9.06 6.31
N ASP A 41 4.77 9.61 5.30
CA ASP A 41 4.23 9.87 3.98
C ASP A 41 3.96 8.60 3.16
N GLU A 42 4.80 7.57 3.28
CA GLU A 42 4.57 6.28 2.63
C GLU A 42 3.43 5.52 3.33
N GLN A 43 3.31 5.64 4.65
CA GLN A 43 2.19 5.06 5.39
C GLN A 43 0.86 5.72 5.01
N LYS A 44 0.81 7.06 4.93
CA LYS A 44 -0.38 7.80 4.47
C LYS A 44 -0.78 7.44 3.03
N LYS A 45 0.19 7.20 2.15
CA LYS A 45 -0.08 6.74 0.78
C LYS A 45 -0.75 5.37 0.76
N ARG A 46 -0.28 4.42 1.57
CA ARG A 46 -0.88 3.08 1.69
C ARG A 46 -2.30 3.16 2.22
N GLU A 47 -2.53 3.92 3.28
CA GLU A 47 -3.88 4.11 3.84
C GLU A 47 -4.83 4.74 2.81
N ALA A 48 -4.37 5.71 2.03
CA ALA A 48 -5.18 6.31 0.97
C ALA A 48 -5.54 5.30 -0.14
N ILE A 49 -4.61 4.41 -0.50
CA ILE A 49 -4.84 3.34 -1.47
C ILE A 49 -5.81 2.31 -0.89
N ASP A 50 -5.64 1.89 0.36
CA ASP A 50 -6.52 0.91 1.01
C ASP A 50 -7.96 1.40 1.06
N LEU A 51 -8.18 2.69 1.35
CA LEU A 51 -9.50 3.33 1.29
C LEU A 51 -10.08 3.35 -0.13
N LEU A 52 -9.25 3.55 -1.15
CA LEU A 52 -9.69 3.55 -2.54
C LEU A 52 -10.04 2.13 -3.01
N VAL A 53 -9.24 1.14 -2.62
CA VAL A 53 -9.49 -0.28 -2.90
C VAL A 53 -10.76 -0.74 -2.22
N SER A 54 -10.98 -0.39 -0.95
CA SER A 54 -12.21 -0.72 -0.23
C SER A 54 -13.44 -0.19 -0.96
N ASP A 55 -13.43 1.09 -1.34
CA ASP A 55 -14.54 1.70 -2.07
C ASP A 55 -14.77 1.03 -3.43
N TYR A 56 -13.70 0.61 -4.11
CA TYR A 56 -13.78 -0.09 -5.40
C TYR A 56 -14.44 -1.46 -5.26
N LEU A 57 -14.11 -2.22 -4.22
CA LEU A 57 -14.75 -3.52 -3.95
C LEU A 57 -16.24 -3.34 -3.69
N ASP A 58 -16.61 -2.35 -2.87
CA ASP A 58 -18.02 -2.02 -2.59
C ASP A 58 -18.77 -1.59 -3.86
N TYR A 59 -18.11 -0.80 -4.72
CA TYR A 59 -18.67 -0.35 -6.00
C TYR A 59 -18.94 -1.54 -6.92
N LEU A 60 -17.97 -2.44 -7.06
CA LEU A 60 -18.12 -3.62 -7.92
C LEU A 60 -19.09 -4.65 -7.35
N GLU A 61 -19.14 -4.83 -6.03
CA GLU A 61 -20.13 -5.71 -5.40
C GLU A 61 -21.55 -5.19 -5.67
N LYS A 62 -21.78 -3.88 -5.60
CA LYS A 62 -23.07 -3.27 -5.96
C LYS A 62 -23.40 -3.43 -7.44
N LEU A 63 -22.41 -3.21 -8.31
CA LEU A 63 -22.60 -3.23 -9.77
C LEU A 63 -22.81 -4.65 -10.31
N THR A 64 -21.98 -5.60 -9.87
CA THR A 64 -21.91 -6.97 -10.43
C THR A 64 -22.61 -8.02 -9.56
N LYS A 65 -22.99 -7.68 -8.33
CA LYS A 65 -23.50 -8.61 -7.29
C LYS A 65 -22.51 -9.72 -6.93
N THR A 66 -21.24 -9.53 -7.28
CA THR A 66 -20.16 -10.46 -6.99
C THR A 66 -18.98 -9.67 -6.41
N ARG A 67 -18.34 -10.20 -5.38
CA ARG A 67 -17.13 -9.59 -4.83
C ARG A 67 -15.93 -9.97 -5.72
N PRO A 68 -15.27 -9.00 -6.38
CA PRO A 68 -14.08 -9.28 -7.17
C PRO A 68 -12.89 -9.66 -6.29
N GLU A 69 -11.87 -10.29 -6.89
CA GLU A 69 -10.59 -10.51 -6.21
C GLU A 69 -9.97 -9.16 -5.83
N GLU A 70 -9.39 -9.07 -4.63
CA GLU A 70 -8.73 -7.85 -4.19
C GLU A 70 -7.57 -7.49 -5.12
N PRO A 71 -7.52 -6.25 -5.62
CA PRO A 71 -6.51 -5.85 -6.57
C PRO A 71 -5.14 -5.87 -5.90
N LYS A 72 -4.18 -6.52 -6.56
CA LYS A 72 -2.82 -6.67 -6.01
C LYS A 72 -2.07 -5.35 -6.14
N PRO A 73 -1.34 -4.92 -5.10
CA PRO A 73 -0.48 -3.75 -5.21
C PRO A 73 0.58 -4.01 -6.29
N GLY A 74 0.75 -3.03 -7.16
CA GLY A 74 1.81 -2.98 -8.17
C GLY A 74 3.17 -2.75 -7.52
N LYS A 75 4.24 -3.01 -8.28
CA LYS A 75 5.63 -2.87 -7.79
C LYS A 75 5.98 -1.42 -7.42
N ASP A 76 5.29 -0.45 -8.01
CA ASP A 76 5.53 0.99 -7.85
C ASP A 76 4.69 1.61 -6.72
N GLY A 77 4.05 0.77 -5.90
CA GLY A 77 3.13 1.22 -4.85
C GLY A 77 1.78 1.72 -5.37
N GLY A 78 1.48 1.54 -6.66
CA GLY A 78 0.16 1.73 -7.24
C GLY A 78 -0.73 0.49 -7.10
N VAL A 79 -1.97 0.58 -7.58
CA VAL A 79 -2.91 -0.55 -7.64
C VAL A 79 -3.55 -0.63 -9.02
N SER A 80 -3.72 -1.83 -9.56
CA SER A 80 -4.40 -2.04 -10.83
C SER A 80 -5.86 -2.43 -10.58
N LEU A 81 -6.77 -1.58 -11.06
CA LEU A 81 -8.22 -1.79 -10.97
C LEU A 81 -8.78 -2.20 -12.33
N SER A 82 -9.77 -3.09 -12.34
CA SER A 82 -10.39 -3.59 -13.56
C SER A 82 -11.88 -3.27 -13.56
N PHE A 83 -12.32 -2.47 -14.53
CA PHE A 83 -13.71 -2.03 -14.63
C PHE A 83 -14.42 -2.73 -15.80
N PRO A 84 -15.72 -3.05 -15.67
CA PRO A 84 -16.52 -3.62 -16.76
C PRO A 84 -16.64 -2.68 -17.97
N SER A 85 -16.64 -1.37 -17.73
CA SER A 85 -16.69 -0.35 -18.79
C SER A 85 -15.89 0.90 -18.40
N GLU A 86 -15.47 1.67 -19.40
CA GLU A 86 -14.81 2.97 -19.22
C GLU A 86 -15.71 3.95 -18.43
N LYS A 87 -17.01 3.94 -18.71
CA LYS A 87 -17.99 4.78 -17.99
C LYS A 87 -18.07 4.45 -16.50
N ASP A 88 -17.95 3.19 -16.13
CA ASP A 88 -17.94 2.77 -14.72
C ASP A 88 -16.66 3.22 -14.01
N ALA A 89 -15.52 3.16 -14.70
CA ALA A 89 -14.27 3.71 -14.19
C ALA A 89 -14.39 5.23 -13.96
N GLU A 90 -14.91 5.96 -14.95
CA GLU A 90 -15.12 7.41 -14.84
C GLU A 90 -16.05 7.77 -13.68
N ASN A 91 -17.18 7.07 -13.54
CA ASN A 91 -18.12 7.31 -12.44
C ASN A 91 -17.47 7.05 -11.08
N PHE A 92 -16.76 5.92 -10.95
CA PHE A 92 -16.05 5.59 -9.72
C PHE A 92 -15.02 6.66 -9.35
N PHE A 93 -14.15 7.05 -10.28
CA PHE A 93 -13.13 8.06 -10.00
C PHE A 93 -13.71 9.45 -9.77
N ASN A 94 -14.87 9.76 -10.35
CA ASN A 94 -15.57 11.01 -10.03
C ASN A 94 -16.06 11.01 -8.56
N GLU A 95 -16.66 9.93 -8.08
CA GLU A 95 -17.05 9.78 -6.67
C GLU A 95 -15.83 9.85 -5.73
N GLN A 96 -14.68 9.29 -6.15
CA GLN A 96 -13.44 9.41 -5.38
C GLN A 96 -12.90 10.84 -5.35
N ALA A 97 -13.04 11.59 -6.45
CA ALA A 97 -12.65 12.98 -6.51
C ALA A 97 -13.52 13.84 -5.58
N GLU A 98 -14.84 13.64 -5.58
CA GLU A 98 -15.79 14.32 -4.67
C GLU A 98 -15.49 14.08 -3.19
N LYS A 99 -14.89 12.92 -2.85
CA LYS A 99 -14.38 12.61 -1.51
C LYS A 99 -13.06 13.34 -1.17
N ASN A 100 -12.61 14.27 -2.02
CA ASN A 100 -11.36 15.01 -1.91
C ASN A 100 -10.12 14.10 -1.83
N ARG A 101 -10.17 12.94 -2.48
CA ARG A 101 -9.04 11.99 -2.51
C ARG A 101 -8.09 12.34 -3.65
N ARG A 102 -6.80 12.24 -3.36
CA ARG A 102 -5.72 12.46 -4.32
C ARG A 102 -5.37 11.14 -5.00
N PHE A 103 -5.43 11.11 -6.33
CA PHE A 103 -5.06 9.93 -7.11
C PHE A 103 -4.67 10.32 -8.53
N ILE A 104 -3.92 9.43 -9.18
CA ILE A 104 -3.55 9.51 -10.59
C ILE A 104 -3.87 8.15 -11.20
N VAL A 105 -4.64 8.16 -12.27
CA VAL A 105 -4.98 6.96 -13.05
C VAL A 105 -4.17 6.98 -14.32
N VAL A 106 -3.45 5.89 -14.58
CA VAL A 106 -2.55 5.75 -15.73
C VAL A 106 -3.00 4.55 -16.55
N ASP A 107 -2.97 4.68 -17.87
CA ASP A 107 -3.12 3.53 -18.78
C ASP A 107 -1.85 2.67 -18.74
N PRO A 108 -1.93 1.40 -18.32
CA PRO A 108 -0.78 0.51 -18.21
C PRO A 108 -0.11 0.20 -19.55
N SER A 109 -0.78 0.43 -20.69
CA SER A 109 -0.23 0.14 -22.02
C SER A 109 0.61 1.29 -22.57
N THR A 110 0.27 2.53 -22.18
CA THR A 110 0.84 3.74 -22.79
C THR A 110 1.57 4.64 -21.78
N ASP A 111 1.51 4.30 -20.49
CA ASP A 111 1.99 5.12 -19.37
C ASP A 111 1.42 6.55 -19.37
N LYS A 112 0.28 6.75 -20.04
CA LYS A 112 -0.40 8.04 -20.09
C LYS A 112 -1.37 8.18 -18.93
N VAL A 113 -1.36 9.35 -18.31
CA VAL A 113 -2.38 9.72 -17.32
C VAL A 113 -3.72 9.81 -18.04
N LEU A 114 -4.72 9.11 -17.55
CA LEU A 114 -6.10 9.18 -18.05
C LEU A 114 -6.91 10.21 -17.25
N PHE A 115 -6.80 10.16 -15.92
CA PHE A 115 -7.52 11.04 -15.01
C PHE A 115 -6.68 11.27 -13.75
N TYR A 116 -6.84 12.42 -13.10
CA TYR A 116 -6.25 12.67 -11.80
C TYR A 116 -7.15 13.58 -10.94
N SER A 117 -6.94 13.53 -9.64
CA SER A 117 -7.58 14.42 -8.67
C SER A 117 -6.51 14.95 -7.72
N ASN A 118 -6.51 16.26 -7.49
CA ASN A 118 -5.60 16.90 -6.53
C ASN A 118 -6.22 16.98 -5.13
N GLY A 119 -7.37 16.34 -4.91
CA GLY A 119 -8.13 16.43 -3.67
C GLY A 119 -8.95 17.72 -3.57
N ASP A 120 -9.23 18.33 -4.71
CA ASP A 120 -10.00 19.55 -4.89
C ASP A 120 -11.49 19.29 -5.16
N GLY A 121 -11.94 18.04 -5.05
CA GLY A 121 -13.33 17.67 -5.32
C GLY A 121 -13.62 17.39 -6.80
N SER A 122 -12.64 17.54 -7.69
CA SER A 122 -12.84 17.50 -9.14
C SER A 122 -11.94 16.47 -9.84
N LEU A 123 -12.49 15.79 -10.84
CA LEU A 123 -11.76 14.87 -11.70
C LEU A 123 -11.20 15.63 -12.91
N HIS A 124 -9.87 15.68 -13.02
CA HIS A 124 -9.16 16.31 -14.13
C HIS A 124 -8.77 15.29 -15.19
N ARG A 125 -8.85 15.66 -16.47
CA ARG A 125 -8.43 14.87 -17.63
C ARG A 125 -7.30 15.59 -18.38
N PRO A 126 -6.17 14.94 -18.69
CA PRO A 126 -4.99 15.61 -19.23
C PRO A 126 -4.94 15.82 -20.76
N ASP A 127 -5.99 15.55 -21.56
CA ASP A 127 -5.98 15.80 -23.02
C ASP A 127 -7.06 16.84 -23.43
N LYS A 128 -6.75 17.95 -24.14
CA LYS A 128 -5.93 18.04 -25.38
C LYS A 128 -4.90 19.18 -25.51
N ASP A 129 -4.75 20.11 -24.57
CA ASP A 129 -3.98 21.35 -24.83
C ASP A 129 -2.99 21.76 -23.74
N VAL A 130 -2.54 20.82 -22.90
CA VAL A 130 -1.49 21.15 -21.92
C VAL A 130 -0.20 20.49 -22.38
N LEU A 131 0.46 21.22 -23.29
CA LEU A 131 1.92 21.22 -23.42
C LEU A 131 2.52 20.93 -22.05
N PHE A 132 3.41 19.94 -22.00
CA PHE A 132 4.31 19.65 -20.88
C PHE A 132 4.87 20.93 -20.25
N SER A 133 4.08 21.61 -19.42
CA SER A 133 4.56 22.56 -18.43
C SER A 133 5.04 21.68 -17.30
N LYS A 134 6.20 21.07 -17.55
CA LYS A 134 7.28 20.90 -16.60
C LYS A 134 6.77 20.95 -15.17
N PHE A 135 6.36 19.80 -14.65
CA PHE A 135 6.20 19.64 -13.21
C PHE A 135 7.61 19.66 -12.62
N GLU A 136 8.17 20.87 -12.53
CA GLU A 136 9.32 21.16 -11.67
C GLU A 136 8.78 21.01 -10.25
N MET A 137 9.10 19.89 -9.61
CA MET A 137 9.00 19.81 -8.16
C MET A 137 9.71 21.05 -7.60
N PRO A 138 9.11 21.80 -6.66
CA PRO A 138 9.86 22.83 -5.96
C PRO A 138 11.08 22.15 -5.33
N GLU A 139 12.28 22.62 -5.70
CA GLU A 139 13.50 22.24 -5.00
C GLU A 139 13.23 22.40 -3.50
N PRO A 140 13.54 21.38 -2.66
CA PRO A 140 13.49 21.58 -1.23
C PRO A 140 14.44 22.73 -0.90
N GLU A 141 13.91 23.83 -0.37
CA GLU A 141 14.71 24.95 0.11
C GLU A 141 15.76 24.40 1.08
N GLN A 142 16.98 24.23 0.58
CA GLN A 142 18.12 23.96 1.43
C GLN A 142 18.34 25.24 2.23
N LYS A 143 17.75 25.29 3.43
CA LYS A 143 18.13 26.26 4.47
C LYS A 143 19.63 26.14 4.65
N SER A 144 20.35 27.06 4.03
CA SER A 144 21.78 27.22 4.17
C SER A 144 22.08 27.46 5.65
N PHE A 145 22.58 26.43 6.32
CA PHE A 145 23.22 26.59 7.61
C PHE A 145 24.54 27.32 7.33
N LYS A 146 24.60 28.61 7.67
CA LYS A 146 25.84 29.39 7.59
C LYS A 146 26.71 29.01 8.81
N PRO A 147 28.00 28.72 8.62
CA PRO A 147 28.94 28.49 9.73
C PRO A 147 29.18 29.75 10.56
#